data_AF-A0A3N5Y8S6-F1
#
_entry.id   AF-A0A3N5Y8S6-F1
#
_cell.length_a   1.000
_cell.length_b   1.000
_cell.length_c   1.000
_cell.angle_alpha   90.00
_cell.angle_beta   90.00
_cell.angle_gamma   90.00
#
_symmetry.space_group_name_H-M   'P 1'
#
loop_
_entity.id
_entity.type
_entity.pdbx_description
1 polymer ?
#
loop_
_entity_poly.entity_id
_entity_poly.type
_entity_poly.pdbx_seq_one_letter_code
_entity_poly.pdbx_strand_id
1 'polypeptide(L)'
;MTVSIAIVAALTMLGSAPAPPPQEGNQTPLALDVVKRVALDPTTYAPAVVAWGGTRLDWKSSQIFFENGWHEQNPRFTVSGRGNDTPIGYAAGNRKILTDSVWNLRLSLINNVSEQLIEGVLIRRFPTHRRLLRTLGWIERIVAASYWTYQLSADHFRQWQANERRAQQLGYH
;
A
#
# COMPACT_ATOMS: atom_id res chain seq x y z
N MET A 1 -1.13 -11.61 -9.60
CA MET A 1 -0.71 -11.14 -10.94
C MET A 1 -1.90 -10.45 -11.58
N THR A 2 -2.08 -9.16 -11.33
CA THR A 2 -3.04 -8.34 -12.07
C THR A 2 -2.39 -7.96 -13.38
N VAL A 3 -2.80 -8.63 -14.46
CA VAL A 3 -2.48 -8.17 -15.82
C VAL A 3 -3.09 -6.77 -15.95
N SER A 4 -2.27 -5.75 -16.20
CA SER A 4 -2.72 -4.36 -16.38
C SER A 4 -3.68 -4.26 -17.56
N ILE A 5 -4.98 -4.33 -17.28
CA ILE A 5 -6.07 -4.24 -18.25
C ILE A 5 -5.97 -2.92 -19.03
N ALA A 6 -5.46 -1.85 -18.40
CA ALA A 6 -5.22 -0.56 -19.04
C ALA A 6 -4.07 -0.59 -20.08
N ILE A 7 -3.03 -1.40 -19.86
CA ILE A 7 -1.92 -1.55 -20.83
C ILE A 7 -2.40 -2.28 -22.08
N VAL A 8 -3.27 -3.29 -21.93
CA VAL A 8 -3.89 -3.99 -23.05
C VAL A 8 -4.80 -3.03 -23.83
N ALA A 9 -5.61 -2.21 -23.15
CA ALA A 9 -6.45 -1.21 -23.79
C ALA A 9 -5.63 -0.13 -24.54
N ALA A 10 -4.56 0.38 -23.93
CA ALA A 10 -3.65 1.33 -24.58
C ALA A 10 -2.95 0.72 -25.81
N LEU A 11 -2.54 -0.55 -25.74
CA LEU A 11 -1.95 -1.28 -26.87
C LEU A 11 -2.93 -1.45 -28.04
N THR A 12 -4.23 -1.63 -27.78
CA THR A 12 -5.24 -1.72 -28.85
C THR A 12 -5.54 -0.38 -29.55
N MET A 13 -5.32 0.76 -28.88
CA MET A 13 -5.60 2.09 -29.44
C MET A 13 -4.42 2.72 -30.20
N LEU A 14 -3.23 2.11 -30.17
CA LEU A 14 -1.99 2.66 -30.76
C LEU A 14 -1.73 2.21 -32.21
N GLY A 15 -2.74 1.69 -32.90
CA GLY A 15 -2.67 1.38 -34.32
C GLY A 15 -2.37 2.62 -35.17
N SER A 16 -1.19 2.64 -35.81
CA SER A 16 -0.75 3.62 -36.82
C SER A 16 -0.59 5.08 -36.37
N ALA A 17 0.49 5.37 -35.64
CA ALA A 17 1.00 6.74 -35.51
C ALA A 17 2.45 6.85 -36.05
N PRO A 18 2.77 7.87 -36.88
CA PRO A 18 4.13 8.07 -37.39
C PRO A 18 5.11 8.46 -36.27
N ALA A 19 6.37 8.04 -36.42
CA ALA A 19 7.43 8.29 -35.45
C ALA A 19 7.82 9.78 -35.42
N PRO A 20 7.87 10.43 -34.24
CA PRO A 20 8.37 11.81 -34.15
C PRO A 20 9.90 11.86 -34.09
N PRO A 21 10.49 13.03 -34.39
CA PRO A 21 11.94 13.24 -34.44
C PRO A 21 12.61 13.11 -33.05
N PRO A 22 13.93 12.83 -33.01
CA PRO A 22 14.66 12.64 -31.77
C PRO A 22 14.77 13.95 -30.98
N GLN A 23 14.32 13.94 -29.71
CA GLN A 23 14.48 15.07 -28.80
C GLN A 23 15.85 15.00 -28.10
N GLU A 24 16.77 15.87 -28.50
CA GLU A 24 17.95 16.24 -27.72
C GLU A 24 17.51 17.17 -26.58
N GLY A 25 17.47 16.64 -25.36
CA GLY A 25 17.17 17.41 -24.16
C GLY A 25 17.67 16.63 -22.96
N ASN A 26 18.70 17.18 -22.31
CA ASN A 26 19.39 16.72 -21.09
C ASN A 26 18.71 15.51 -20.42
N GLN A 27 19.03 14.31 -20.90
CA GLN A 27 18.34 13.10 -20.48
C GLN A 27 18.85 12.71 -19.10
N THR A 28 18.12 13.07 -18.04
CA THR A 28 18.33 12.47 -16.72
C THR A 28 18.33 10.94 -16.87
N PRO A 29 19.30 10.21 -16.28
CA PRO A 29 19.36 8.76 -16.38
C PRO A 29 18.01 8.13 -15.99
N LEU A 30 17.53 7.15 -16.76
CA LEU A 30 16.23 6.51 -16.52
C LEU A 30 16.09 6.05 -15.06
N ALA A 31 17.15 5.45 -14.52
CA ALA A 31 17.18 5.00 -13.13
C ALA A 31 16.95 6.14 -12.14
N LEU A 32 17.56 7.30 -12.36
CA LEU A 32 17.42 8.47 -11.48
C LEU A 32 16.03 9.10 -11.60
N ASP A 33 15.44 9.15 -12.80
CA ASP A 33 14.05 9.58 -13.00
C ASP A 33 13.07 8.64 -12.30
N VAL A 34 13.25 7.32 -12.44
CA VAL A 34 12.41 6.31 -11.76
C VAL A 34 12.51 6.46 -10.24
N VAL A 35 13.72 6.53 -9.69
CA VAL A 35 13.92 6.70 -8.24
C VAL A 35 13.23 7.97 -7.73
N LYS A 36 13.43 9.10 -8.41
CA LYS A 36 12.81 10.37 -8.03
C LYS A 36 11.29 10.29 -8.07
N ARG A 37 10.73 9.69 -9.12
CA ARG A 37 9.28 9.55 -9.26
C ARG A 37 8.68 8.64 -8.20
N VAL A 38 9.29 7.48 -7.93
CA VAL A 38 8.81 6.56 -6.88
C VAL A 38 8.91 7.19 -5.49
N ALA A 39 10.03 7.87 -5.20
CA ALA A 39 10.26 8.52 -3.90
C ALA A 39 9.31 9.70 -3.64
N LEU A 40 8.83 10.37 -4.70
CA LEU A 40 7.87 11.46 -4.58
C LEU A 40 6.41 11.01 -4.80
N ASP A 41 6.18 9.74 -5.12
CA ASP A 41 4.83 9.22 -5.34
C ASP A 41 4.20 8.88 -3.97
N PRO A 42 3.12 9.57 -3.55
CA PRO A 42 2.46 9.28 -2.29
C PRO A 42 1.87 7.87 -2.23
N THR A 43 1.56 7.26 -3.38
CA THR A 43 1.04 5.88 -3.45
C THR A 43 2.08 4.84 -3.04
N THR A 44 3.38 5.21 -3.00
CA THR A 44 4.46 4.38 -2.47
C THR A 44 4.32 4.17 -0.96
N TYR A 45 3.86 5.19 -0.23
CA TYR A 45 3.87 5.22 1.23
C TYR A 45 2.49 5.04 1.85
N ALA A 46 1.44 5.52 1.17
CA ALA A 46 0.09 5.58 1.73
C ALA A 46 -0.42 4.22 2.25
N PRO A 47 -0.29 3.09 1.52
CA PRO A 47 -0.77 1.79 2.03
C PRO A 47 -0.07 1.37 3.33
N ALA A 48 1.24 1.59 3.41
CA ALA A 48 2.03 1.25 4.60
C ALA A 48 1.65 2.12 5.81
N VAL A 49 1.51 3.43 5.61
CA VAL A 49 1.17 4.38 6.68
C VAL A 49 -0.24 4.12 7.22
N VAL A 50 -1.21 3.91 6.34
CA VAL A 50 -2.61 3.68 6.73
C VAL A 50 -2.77 2.32 7.41
N ALA A 51 -2.13 1.27 6.87
CA ALA A 51 -2.12 -0.04 7.52
C ALA A 51 -1.50 0.03 8.92
N TRP A 52 -0.34 0.69 9.06
CA TRP A 52 0.30 0.92 10.36
C TRP A 52 -0.64 1.60 11.34
N GLY A 53 -1.28 2.70 10.92
CA GLY A 53 -2.20 3.46 11.74
C GLY A 53 -3.40 2.64 12.21
N GLY A 54 -4.03 1.91 11.27
CA GLY A 54 -5.15 1.03 11.57
C GLY A 54 -4.79 -0.05 12.58
N THR A 55 -3.75 -0.84 12.31
CA THR A 55 -3.34 -1.92 13.22
C THR A 55 -2.87 -1.39 14.57
N ARG A 56 -2.24 -0.21 14.63
CA ARG A 56 -1.83 0.39 15.91
C ARG A 56 -3.02 0.84 16.75
N LEU A 57 -4.06 1.40 16.14
CA LEU A 57 -5.29 1.79 16.84
C LEU A 57 -6.02 0.56 17.38
N ASP A 58 -6.19 -0.46 16.54
CA ASP A 58 -6.73 -1.76 16.92
C ASP A 58 -5.95 -2.34 18.12
N TRP A 59 -4.63 -2.51 17.99
CA TRP A 59 -3.78 -3.05 19.04
C TRP A 59 -3.85 -2.26 20.35
N LYS A 60 -3.85 -0.93 20.27
CA LYS A 60 -3.98 -0.05 21.44
C LYS A 60 -5.33 -0.25 22.13
N SER A 61 -6.42 -0.26 21.36
CA SER A 61 -7.77 -0.43 21.93
C SER A 61 -8.02 -1.80 22.53
N SER A 62 -7.29 -2.82 22.08
CA SER A 62 -7.38 -4.17 22.65
C SER A 62 -6.71 -4.29 24.03
N GLN A 63 -5.80 -3.37 24.41
CA GLN A 63 -5.02 -3.50 25.66
C GLN A 63 -5.90 -3.52 26.91
N ILE A 64 -6.92 -2.67 26.98
CA ILE A 64 -7.83 -2.61 28.12
C ILE A 64 -8.59 -3.93 28.32
N PHE A 65 -8.88 -4.65 27.24
CA PHE A 65 -9.52 -5.96 27.33
C PHE A 65 -8.55 -7.01 27.89
N PHE A 66 -7.29 -6.97 27.48
CA PHE A 66 -6.26 -7.87 27.99
C PHE A 66 -6.00 -7.67 29.48
N GLU A 67 -6.00 -6.41 29.93
CA GLU A 67 -5.91 -6.06 31.36
C GLU A 67 -7.10 -6.62 32.16
N ASN A 68 -8.26 -6.77 31.52
CA ASN A 68 -9.47 -7.37 32.08
C ASN A 68 -9.60 -8.88 31.77
N GLY A 69 -8.51 -9.55 31.40
CA GLY A 69 -8.46 -11.01 31.25
C GLY A 69 -8.95 -11.57 29.91
N TRP A 70 -9.19 -10.72 28.91
CA TRP A 70 -9.58 -11.18 27.58
C TRP A 70 -8.37 -11.75 26.82
N HIS A 71 -8.63 -12.70 25.93
CA HIS A 71 -7.62 -13.31 25.08
C HIS A 71 -7.56 -12.64 23.70
N GLU A 72 -6.38 -12.65 23.09
CA GLU A 72 -6.18 -12.17 21.73
C GLU A 72 -6.60 -13.26 20.73
N GLN A 73 -7.42 -12.88 19.77
CA GLN A 73 -7.97 -13.78 18.76
C GLN A 73 -6.99 -13.96 17.59
N ASN A 74 -6.21 -12.93 17.29
CA ASN A 74 -5.27 -12.93 16.20
C ASN A 74 -4.03 -13.75 16.56
N PRO A 75 -3.81 -14.93 15.93
CA PRO A 75 -2.67 -15.79 16.26
C PRO A 75 -1.31 -15.10 16.08
N ARG A 76 -1.27 -14.05 15.25
CA ARG A 76 -0.06 -13.27 15.00
C ARG A 76 0.41 -12.46 16.22
N PHE A 77 -0.52 -12.14 17.10
CA PHE A 77 -0.30 -11.31 18.29
C PHE A 77 -0.43 -12.10 19.59
N THR A 78 -0.34 -13.43 19.53
CA THR A 78 -0.31 -14.29 20.73
C THR A 78 1.06 -14.90 20.96
N VAL A 79 1.34 -15.28 22.20
CA VAL A 79 2.61 -15.91 22.59
C VAL A 79 2.78 -17.29 21.95
N SER A 80 1.71 -18.10 21.89
CA SER A 80 1.78 -19.45 21.29
C SER A 80 1.69 -19.47 19.76
N GLY A 81 1.29 -18.38 19.12
CA GLY A 81 0.98 -18.36 17.70
C GLY A 81 -0.38 -18.98 17.34
N ARG A 82 -1.25 -19.27 18.33
CA ARG A 82 -2.63 -19.71 18.14
C ARG A 82 -3.62 -18.59 18.44
N GLY A 83 -4.80 -18.61 17.83
CA GLY A 83 -5.86 -17.67 18.18
C GLY A 83 -6.51 -18.02 19.53
N ASN A 84 -7.14 -17.04 20.15
CA ASN A 84 -7.76 -17.13 21.48
C ASN A 84 -6.76 -17.52 22.57
N ASP A 85 -5.62 -16.86 22.59
CA ASP A 85 -4.56 -17.13 23.57
C ASP A 85 -4.00 -15.82 24.16
N THR A 86 -3.05 -15.96 25.07
CA THR A 86 -2.34 -14.88 25.74
C THR A 86 -1.72 -13.92 24.72
N PRO A 87 -2.08 -12.62 24.77
CA PRO A 87 -1.50 -11.63 23.89
C PRO A 87 0.01 -11.48 24.15
N ILE A 88 0.76 -11.17 23.10
CA ILE A 88 2.13 -10.69 23.26
C ILE A 88 2.14 -9.33 23.95
N GLY A 89 3.25 -8.99 24.60
CA GLY A 89 3.38 -7.69 25.27
C GLY A 89 3.24 -6.51 24.30
N TYR A 90 2.77 -5.37 24.81
CA TYR A 90 2.47 -4.17 24.01
C TYR A 90 3.63 -3.73 23.10
N ALA A 91 4.86 -3.70 23.64
CA ALA A 91 6.05 -3.32 22.89
C ALA A 91 6.39 -4.33 21.77
N ALA A 92 6.17 -5.62 22.01
CA ALA A 92 6.37 -6.67 21.00
C ALA A 92 5.34 -6.54 19.87
N GLY A 93 4.08 -6.27 20.21
CA GLY A 93 3.02 -5.96 19.24
C GLY A 93 3.39 -4.77 18.35
N ASN A 94 3.81 -3.65 18.95
CA ASN A 94 4.23 -2.46 18.17
C ASN A 94 5.40 -2.73 17.23
N ARG A 95 6.40 -3.53 17.64
CA ARG A 95 7.51 -3.94 16.76
C ARG A 95 7.02 -4.78 15.58
N LYS A 96 6.04 -5.65 15.82
CA LYS A 96 5.44 -6.48 14.77
C LYS A 96 4.69 -5.62 13.75
N ILE A 97 3.83 -4.72 14.23
CA ILE A 97 3.08 -3.76 13.40
C ILE A 97 4.02 -2.93 12.53
N LEU A 98 5.13 -2.44 13.10
CA LEU A 98 6.15 -1.71 12.33
C LEU A 98 6.77 -2.59 11.24
N THR A 99 7.17 -3.82 11.58
CA THR A 99 7.74 -4.77 10.61
C THR A 99 6.77 -5.05 9.45
N ASP A 100 5.49 -5.25 9.75
CA ASP A 100 4.46 -5.48 8.73
C ASP A 100 4.28 -4.25 7.82
N SER A 101 4.35 -3.06 8.41
CA SER A 101 4.24 -1.80 7.67
C SER A 101 5.42 -1.59 6.73
N VAL A 102 6.64 -1.96 7.17
CA VAL A 102 7.84 -1.97 6.31
C VAL A 102 7.69 -3.00 5.18
N TRP A 103 7.10 -4.16 5.45
CA TRP A 103 6.82 -5.15 4.41
C TRP A 103 5.84 -4.60 3.36
N ASN A 104 4.76 -3.96 3.80
CA ASN A 104 3.79 -3.31 2.90
C ASN A 104 4.44 -2.19 2.07
N LEU A 105 5.32 -1.39 2.67
CA LEU A 105 6.09 -0.36 1.96
C LEU A 105 6.95 -0.97 0.85
N ARG A 106 7.61 -2.10 1.12
CA ARG A 106 8.41 -2.81 0.11
C ARG A 106 7.56 -3.26 -1.07
N LEU A 107 6.37 -3.81 -0.81
CA LEU A 107 5.44 -4.23 -1.86
C LEU A 107 4.99 -3.04 -2.71
N SER A 108 4.59 -1.93 -2.08
CA SER A 108 4.21 -0.69 -2.79
C SER A 108 5.37 -0.10 -3.60
N LEU A 109 6.59 -0.11 -3.06
CA LEU A 109 7.78 0.33 -3.76
C LEU A 109 8.06 -0.52 -5.01
N ILE A 110 8.02 -1.84 -4.88
CA ILE A 110 8.22 -2.76 -6.01
C ILE A 110 7.18 -2.48 -7.10
N ASN A 111 5.89 -2.38 -6.72
CA ASN A 111 4.82 -2.07 -7.66
C ASN A 111 5.08 -0.75 -8.41
N ASN A 112 5.40 0.31 -7.69
CA ASN A 112 5.61 1.63 -8.29
C ASN A 112 6.89 1.70 -9.14
N VAL A 113 7.96 0.99 -8.76
CA VAL A 113 9.16 0.86 -9.61
C VAL A 113 8.81 0.15 -10.92
N SER A 114 8.09 -0.97 -10.86
CA SER A 114 7.65 -1.70 -12.06
C SER A 114 6.80 -0.82 -12.98
N GLU A 115 5.82 -0.10 -12.42
CA GLU A 115 4.97 0.82 -13.18
C GLU A 115 5.77 1.94 -13.85
N GLN A 116 6.68 2.59 -13.12
CA GLN A 116 7.49 3.68 -13.69
C GLN A 116 8.44 3.20 -14.80
N LEU A 117 8.96 1.97 -14.71
CA LEU A 117 9.76 1.37 -15.76
C LEU A 117 8.92 1.08 -17.01
N ILE A 118 7.75 0.46 -16.84
CA ILE A 118 6.83 0.15 -17.94
C ILE A 118 6.36 1.44 -18.62
N GLU A 119 5.91 2.43 -17.83
CA GLU A 119 5.52 3.75 -18.32
C GLU A 119 6.68 4.41 -19.10
N GLY A 120 7.91 4.33 -18.58
CA GLY A 120 9.11 4.86 -19.24
C GLY A 120 9.41 4.21 -20.59
N VAL A 121 9.28 2.89 -20.68
CA VAL A 121 9.44 2.14 -21.94
C VAL A 121 8.34 2.52 -22.93
N LEU A 122 7.09 2.58 -22.49
CA LEU A 122 5.94 2.94 -23.33
C LEU A 122 6.05 4.37 -23.85
N ILE A 123 6.48 5.33 -23.03
CA ILE A 123 6.68 6.73 -23.45
C ILE A 123 7.79 6.83 -24.50
N ARG A 124 8.89 6.09 -24.35
CA ARG A 124 9.96 6.05 -25.34
C ARG A 124 9.50 5.44 -26.66
N ARG A 125 8.64 4.42 -26.60
CA ARG A 125 8.09 3.77 -27.79
C ARG A 125 6.99 4.59 -28.49
N PHE A 126 6.15 5.27 -27.71
CA PHE A 126 4.99 6.06 -28.18
C PHE A 126 5.04 7.51 -27.66
N PRO A 127 6.04 8.30 -28.08
CA PRO A 127 6.27 9.66 -27.59
C PRO A 127 5.08 10.63 -27.79
N THR A 128 4.29 10.44 -28.86
CA THR A 128 3.08 11.24 -29.16
C THR A 128 1.98 11.09 -28.10
N HIS A 129 1.96 9.97 -27.36
CA HIS A 129 0.92 9.63 -26.39
C HIS A 129 1.37 9.78 -24.93
N ARG A 130 2.49 10.49 -24.69
CA ARG A 130 3.12 10.62 -23.36
C ARG A 130 2.15 11.08 -22.25
N ARG A 131 1.26 12.03 -22.55
CA ARG A 131 0.29 12.54 -21.56
C ARG A 131 -0.72 11.47 -21.16
N LEU A 132 -1.28 10.76 -22.13
CA LEU A 132 -2.22 9.66 -21.90
C LEU A 132 -1.58 8.55 -21.05
N LEU A 133 -0.38 8.11 -21.43
CA LEU A 133 0.35 7.05 -20.71
C LEU A 133 0.64 7.45 -19.25
N ARG A 134 1.04 8.71 -19.01
CA ARG A 134 1.23 9.25 -17.65
C ARG A 134 -0.06 9.26 -16.83
N THR A 135 -1.17 9.69 -17.45
CA THR A 135 -2.47 9.72 -16.77
C THR A 135 -2.94 8.31 -16.41
N LEU A 136 -2.85 7.36 -17.34
CA LEU A 136 -3.19 5.97 -17.08
C LEU A 136 -2.33 5.37 -15.96
N GLY A 137 -1.02 5.60 -16.00
CA GLY A 137 -0.12 5.14 -14.93
C GLY A 137 -0.48 5.73 -13.56
N TRP A 138 -0.87 7.01 -13.49
CA TRP A 138 -1.36 7.61 -12.25
C TRP A 138 -2.65 6.97 -11.75
N ILE A 139 -3.62 6.73 -12.64
CA ILE A 139 -4.88 6.07 -12.29
C ILE A 139 -4.61 4.67 -11.74
N GLU A 140 -3.76 3.88 -12.41
CA GLU A 140 -3.43 2.52 -12.01
C GLU A 140 -2.76 2.48 -10.62
N ARG A 141 -1.77 3.36 -10.37
CA ARG A 141 -1.12 3.46 -9.06
C ARG A 141 -2.08 3.87 -7.94
N ILE A 142 -2.98 4.83 -8.20
CA ILE A 142 -3.99 5.26 -7.21
C ILE A 142 -4.96 4.12 -6.91
N VAL A 143 -5.47 3.43 -7.92
CA VAL A 143 -6.42 2.32 -7.74
C VAL A 143 -5.76 1.18 -6.97
N ALA A 144 -4.55 0.78 -7.36
CA ALA A 144 -3.80 -0.27 -6.67
C ALA A 144 -3.53 0.11 -5.21
N ALA A 145 -3.03 1.32 -4.96
CA ALA A 145 -2.77 1.78 -3.59
C ALA A 145 -4.05 1.88 -2.75
N SER A 146 -5.16 2.34 -3.32
CA SER A 146 -6.45 2.42 -2.63
C SER A 146 -6.97 1.03 -2.26
N TYR A 147 -6.91 0.09 -3.20
CA TYR A 147 -7.28 -1.31 -2.97
C TYR A 147 -6.45 -1.93 -1.85
N TRP A 148 -5.11 -1.81 -1.92
CA TRP A 148 -4.23 -2.35 -0.88
C TRP A 148 -4.43 -1.67 0.47
N THR A 149 -4.59 -0.35 0.47
CA THR A 149 -4.89 0.40 1.70
C THR A 149 -6.15 -0.13 2.37
N TYR A 150 -7.23 -0.31 1.61
CA TYR A 150 -8.48 -0.85 2.13
C TYR A 150 -8.28 -2.28 2.66
N GLN A 151 -7.70 -3.16 1.84
CA GLN A 151 -7.51 -4.57 2.19
C GLN A 151 -6.65 -4.76 3.45
N LEU A 152 -5.64 -3.92 3.66
CA LEU A 152 -4.70 -4.02 4.78
C LEU A 152 -5.21 -3.36 6.06
N SER A 153 -6.15 -2.41 5.99
CA SER A 153 -6.51 -1.56 7.15
C SER A 153 -7.98 -1.64 7.58
N ALA A 154 -8.89 -2.04 6.67
CA ALA A 154 -10.33 -1.92 6.93
C ALA A 154 -10.79 -2.73 8.15
N ASP A 155 -10.29 -3.96 8.31
CA ASP A 155 -10.62 -4.80 9.47
C ASP A 155 -10.11 -4.20 10.77
N HIS A 156 -8.90 -3.66 10.79
CA HIS A 156 -8.33 -3.02 11.98
C HIS A 156 -9.12 -1.78 12.40
N PHE A 157 -9.55 -0.95 11.44
CA PHE A 157 -10.40 0.20 11.77
C PHE A 157 -11.77 -0.22 12.32
N ARG A 158 -12.39 -1.26 11.73
CA ARG A 158 -13.65 -1.81 12.23
C ARG A 158 -13.50 -2.36 13.64
N GLN A 159 -12.43 -3.13 13.88
CA GLN A 159 -12.15 -3.74 15.18
C GLN A 159 -11.87 -2.67 16.24
N TRP A 160 -11.06 -1.67 15.93
CA TRP A 160 -10.83 -0.52 16.81
C TRP A 160 -12.16 0.16 17.21
N GLN A 161 -13.02 0.50 16.25
CA GLN A 161 -14.31 1.12 16.56
C GLN A 161 -15.26 0.20 17.35
N ALA A 162 -15.18 -1.11 17.15
CA ALA A 162 -15.96 -2.07 17.93
C ALA A 162 -15.43 -2.16 19.37
N ASN A 163 -14.12 -2.15 19.55
CA ASN A 163 -13.44 -2.16 20.84
C ASN A 163 -13.80 -0.91 21.65
N GLU A 164 -13.71 0.29 21.06
CA GLU A 164 -14.09 1.54 21.74
C GLU A 164 -15.55 1.51 22.23
N ARG A 165 -16.48 1.08 21.37
CA ARG A 165 -17.90 0.96 21.74
C ARG A 165 -18.12 -0.07 22.84
N ARG A 166 -17.42 -1.21 22.78
CA ARG A 166 -17.53 -2.26 23.79
C ARG A 166 -16.92 -1.84 25.12
N ALA A 167 -15.77 -1.16 25.11
CA ALA A 167 -15.14 -0.64 26.31
C ALA A 167 -16.08 0.32 27.04
N GLN A 168 -16.73 1.22 26.31
CA GLN A 168 -17.76 2.12 26.85
C GLN A 168 -18.94 1.36 27.48
N GLN A 169 -19.44 0.32 26.82
CA GLN A 169 -20.56 -0.50 27.33
C GLN A 169 -20.19 -1.27 28.61
N LEU A 170 -18.93 -1.69 28.74
CA LEU A 170 -18.43 -2.43 29.89
C LEU A 170 -17.92 -1.51 31.02
N GLY A 171 -17.93 -0.19 30.81
CA GLY A 171 -17.41 0.77 31.78
C GLY A 171 -15.89 0.74 31.92
N TYR A 172 -15.18 0.28 30.89
CA TYR A 172 -13.72 0.32 30.85
C TYR A 172 -13.28 1.73 30.43
N HIS A 173 -12.32 2.29 31.16
CA HIS A 173 -11.83 3.66 31.00
C HIS A 173 -10.31 3.68 30.95
#